data_AF-A0AAJ7T7I1-F1
#
_entry.id   AF-A0AAJ7T7I1-F1
#
_cell.length_a   1.000
_cell.length_b   1.000
_cell.length_c   1.000
_cell.angle_alpha   90.00
_cell.angle_beta   90.00
_cell.angle_gamma   90.00
#
_symmetry.space_group_name_H-M   'P 1'
#
loop_
_entity.id
_entity.type
_entity.pdbx_description
1 polymer ?
#
loop_
_entity_poly.entity_id
_entity_poly.type
_entity_poly.pdbx_seq_one_letter_code
_entity_poly.pdbx_strand_id
1 'polypeptide(L)'
;MENPRRDLYKAGGPSSSVQGMRARRREEEAELRRARRESQLMSKRAPRSLAASPGSPSSPHEPQAAAAAETVPQLWLEVQKTASSGALGPRLEALRALRRALSNQDAQAAFIGVEGGVRSLVALLARGPELQLEAARSLLRLSHSALPAAPLACLAATSYLVTLLGGHSPQLTEVCLYTLANLVTESTRAREQMMAQGLLAGIASCLQSPHGAVLEAAAFALSQLLQAPEAFDRIIPAVRAAGLPSLLRTLLVLPPGARDIPPSAVEAAWCLHYLACSGASDLVEEPLIREVVGVLVELGGWLLSSPIPEYAELLVVPLVRCVGNAVCGGLGEGSRRAVRDAGLLPALLLFAERFLTKRPFVSRECLWLVGNLTAGEPAWCSVLLRLGAHVRLAALLRRGQGVGLMAARVLCTVAVRAGPSCSLLGGCPELLSAAASVALGAEATPGEPDPELRVTALQLLQPLLANSPEARAWFENEGGPAQLESLLLQSSGVDERVRQVARVLLQAPLPAEGWLVT
;
A
#
# COMPACT_ATOMS: atom_id res chain seq x y z
N MET A 1 4.29 57.16 -4.34
CA MET A 1 4.32 56.50 -3.02
C MET A 1 3.33 55.36 -3.06
N GLU A 2 3.79 54.16 -3.39
CA GLU A 2 3.01 52.92 -3.34
C GLU A 2 3.51 52.09 -2.16
N ASN A 3 2.57 51.49 -1.43
CA ASN A 3 2.75 50.91 -0.10
C ASN A 3 3.32 49.48 -0.20
N PRO A 4 4.54 49.18 0.30
CA PRO A 4 5.24 47.90 0.09
C PRO A 4 4.78 46.78 1.05
N ARG A 5 3.53 46.82 1.53
CA ARG A 5 2.98 45.87 2.50
C ARG A 5 2.23 44.67 1.90
N ARG A 6 2.25 44.50 0.57
CA ARG A 6 1.52 43.40 -0.11
C ARG A 6 2.37 42.24 -0.60
N ASP A 7 3.69 42.38 -0.67
CA ASP A 7 4.56 41.37 -1.32
C ASP A 7 5.32 40.44 -0.36
N LEU A 8 5.23 40.67 0.96
CA LEU A 8 5.92 39.84 1.96
C LEU A 8 5.15 38.56 2.38
N TYR A 9 3.91 38.38 1.92
CA TYR A 9 3.12 37.16 2.20
C TYR A 9 3.33 36.02 1.18
N LYS A 10 4.21 36.17 0.19
CA LYS A 10 4.42 35.18 -0.88
C LYS A 10 5.79 34.48 -0.89
N ALA A 11 6.75 34.89 -0.06
CA ALA A 11 8.15 34.45 -0.20
C ALA A 11 8.64 33.36 0.78
N GLY A 12 7.77 32.79 1.62
CA GLY A 12 8.16 31.78 2.62
C GLY A 12 7.13 30.65 2.79
N GLY A 13 6.53 30.20 1.68
CA GLY A 13 5.43 29.25 1.74
C GLY A 13 5.83 27.85 2.24
N PRO A 14 4.88 27.07 2.79
CA PRO A 14 5.03 25.67 3.22
C PRO A 14 5.36 24.69 2.07
N SER A 15 5.78 25.18 0.90
CA SER A 15 5.93 24.40 -0.32
C SER A 15 7.15 23.48 -0.31
N SER A 16 8.29 23.86 0.28
CA SER A 16 9.52 23.04 0.25
C SER A 16 9.45 21.83 1.20
N SER A 17 8.93 22.01 2.42
CA SER A 17 8.72 20.92 3.39
C SER A 17 7.59 19.97 2.95
N VAL A 18 6.50 20.53 2.40
CA VAL A 18 5.41 19.73 1.83
C VAL A 18 5.87 19.01 0.56
N GLN A 19 6.72 19.62 -0.28
CA GLN A 19 7.33 18.94 -1.43
C GLN A 19 8.28 17.82 -0.98
N GLY A 20 9.08 18.02 0.06
CA GLY A 20 9.94 16.99 0.65
C GLY A 20 9.14 15.82 1.24
N MET A 21 8.07 16.09 1.99
CA MET A 21 7.14 15.07 2.50
C MET A 21 6.42 14.34 1.35
N ARG A 22 6.02 15.06 0.30
CA ARG A 22 5.42 14.46 -0.90
C ARG A 22 6.43 13.59 -1.66
N ALA A 23 7.69 14.01 -1.75
CA ALA A 23 8.75 13.24 -2.38
C ALA A 23 9.04 11.96 -1.60
N ARG A 24 9.14 12.03 -0.26
CA ARG A 24 9.29 10.85 0.61
C ARG A 24 8.09 9.92 0.50
N ARG A 25 6.85 10.42 0.60
CA ARG A 25 5.66 9.57 0.36
C ARG A 25 5.65 8.91 -1.01
N ARG A 26 6.11 9.61 -2.06
CA ARG A 26 6.25 9.03 -3.41
C ARG A 26 7.32 7.94 -3.45
N GLU A 27 8.45 8.13 -2.77
CA GLU A 27 9.51 7.14 -2.64
C GLU A 27 9.02 5.90 -1.88
N GLU A 28 8.29 6.08 -0.78
CA GLU A 28 7.68 5.00 0.01
C GLU A 28 6.63 4.23 -0.77
N GLU A 29 5.79 4.95 -1.53
CA GLU A 29 4.86 4.35 -2.45
C GLU A 29 5.58 3.66 -3.62
N ALA A 30 6.75 4.17 -4.05
CA ALA A 30 7.59 3.54 -5.04
C ALA A 30 8.29 2.28 -4.49
N GLU A 31 8.70 2.27 -3.22
CA GLU A 31 9.23 1.11 -2.49
C GLU A 31 8.16 0.03 -2.32
N LEU A 32 6.94 0.41 -1.90
CA LEU A 32 5.80 -0.49 -1.86
C LEU A 32 5.46 -1.02 -3.26
N ARG A 33 5.48 -0.17 -4.27
CA ARG A 33 5.33 -0.59 -5.67
C ARG A 33 6.44 -1.52 -6.10
N ARG A 34 7.68 -1.28 -5.66
CA ARG A 34 8.83 -2.12 -5.97
C ARG A 34 8.72 -3.48 -5.27
N ALA A 35 8.44 -3.51 -3.98
CA ALA A 35 8.21 -4.74 -3.22
C ALA A 35 7.03 -5.52 -3.81
N ARG A 36 5.94 -4.84 -4.17
CA ARG A 36 4.86 -5.47 -4.91
C ARG A 36 5.32 -5.97 -6.27
N ARG A 37 6.15 -5.25 -7.03
CA ARG A 37 6.70 -5.78 -8.29
C ARG A 37 7.59 -7.00 -8.07
N GLU A 38 8.46 -6.98 -7.06
CA GLU A 38 9.36 -8.08 -6.68
C GLU A 38 8.59 -9.32 -6.24
N SER A 39 7.51 -9.15 -5.47
CA SER A 39 6.57 -10.20 -5.11
C SER A 39 5.56 -10.53 -6.22
N GLN A 40 5.72 -9.94 -7.41
CA GLN A 40 4.81 -10.06 -8.54
C GLN A 40 3.37 -9.80 -8.12
N LEU A 41 3.05 -8.58 -7.71
CA LEU A 41 1.73 -8.10 -7.27
C LEU A 41 1.28 -6.80 -7.98
N MET A 42 2.20 -5.99 -8.54
CA MET A 42 1.88 -4.70 -9.18
C MET A 42 2.24 -4.55 -10.65
N SER A 43 3.08 -5.43 -11.19
CA SER A 43 3.34 -5.49 -12.63
C SER A 43 2.31 -6.38 -13.31
N LYS A 44 2.39 -6.47 -14.64
CA LYS A 44 1.82 -7.61 -15.35
C LYS A 44 2.32 -8.91 -14.70
N ARG A 45 1.45 -9.92 -14.60
CA ARG A 45 1.72 -11.17 -13.86
C ARG A 45 1.44 -12.41 -14.67
N ALA A 46 2.07 -13.50 -14.27
CA ALA A 46 1.74 -14.85 -14.68
C ALA A 46 1.53 -15.73 -13.44
N PRO A 47 0.66 -16.76 -13.52
CA PRO A 47 0.53 -17.80 -12.51
C PRO A 47 1.87 -18.32 -11.98
N ARG A 48 1.97 -18.55 -10.66
CA ARG A 48 3.14 -19.21 -10.05
C ARG A 48 3.39 -20.60 -10.65
N SER A 49 2.33 -21.29 -11.08
CA SER A 49 2.45 -22.59 -11.77
C SER A 49 3.19 -22.52 -13.11
N LEU A 50 3.18 -21.35 -13.77
CA LEU A 50 3.89 -21.10 -15.04
C LEU A 50 5.31 -20.58 -14.80
N ALA A 51 5.60 -20.03 -13.63
CA ALA A 51 6.95 -19.67 -13.19
C ALA A 51 7.80 -20.91 -12.85
N ALA A 52 7.18 -22.00 -12.41
CA ALA A 52 7.84 -23.28 -12.11
C ALA A 52 7.96 -24.24 -13.32
N SER A 53 7.46 -23.87 -14.50
CA SER A 53 7.61 -24.67 -15.72
C SER A 53 8.96 -24.46 -16.41
N PRO A 54 9.53 -25.47 -17.09
CA PRO A 54 10.70 -25.29 -17.96
C PRO A 54 10.43 -24.18 -19.00
N GLY A 55 11.32 -23.17 -19.07
CA GLY A 55 11.15 -21.98 -19.91
C GLY A 55 10.58 -20.75 -19.20
N SER A 56 10.70 -20.65 -17.86
CA SER A 56 10.45 -19.43 -17.10
C SER A 56 11.67 -18.49 -17.17
N PRO A 57 11.47 -17.16 -17.07
CA PRO A 57 12.56 -16.19 -17.10
C PRO A 57 13.56 -16.29 -15.93
N SER A 58 13.29 -17.15 -14.94
CA SER A 58 14.09 -17.37 -13.72
C SER A 58 14.81 -18.72 -13.67
N SER A 59 14.81 -19.51 -14.76
CA SER A 59 15.59 -20.75 -14.88
C SER A 59 17.07 -20.45 -15.18
N PRO A 60 18.06 -21.00 -14.44
CA PRO A 60 19.49 -20.75 -14.67
C PRO A 60 20.07 -21.36 -15.95
N HIS A 61 19.29 -22.13 -16.70
CA HIS A 61 19.69 -22.68 -17.99
C HIS A 61 18.88 -22.02 -19.11
N GLU A 62 19.52 -21.12 -19.87
CA GLU A 62 19.45 -21.12 -21.33
C GLU A 62 20.43 -20.09 -21.96
N PRO A 63 21.41 -20.54 -22.76
CA PRO A 63 21.92 -19.75 -23.88
C PRO A 63 20.90 -19.80 -25.04
N GLN A 64 20.85 -18.73 -25.86
CA GLN A 64 20.15 -18.59 -27.17
C GLN A 64 18.85 -17.77 -27.22
N ALA A 65 18.93 -16.47 -26.91
CA ALA A 65 17.87 -15.50 -27.22
C ALA A 65 17.61 -15.32 -28.74
N ALA A 66 18.67 -15.35 -29.57
CA ALA A 66 18.57 -15.08 -31.01
C ALA A 66 17.98 -16.24 -31.83
N ALA A 67 18.29 -17.50 -31.48
CA ALA A 67 17.78 -18.68 -32.20
C ALA A 67 16.27 -18.90 -31.98
N ALA A 68 15.73 -18.38 -30.87
CA ALA A 68 14.30 -18.48 -30.56
C ALA A 68 13.44 -17.61 -31.50
N ALA A 69 13.93 -16.45 -31.96
CA ALA A 69 13.15 -15.55 -32.83
C ALA A 69 13.05 -16.07 -34.27
N GLU A 70 14.15 -16.60 -34.82
CA GLU A 70 14.20 -17.17 -36.18
C GLU A 70 13.32 -18.43 -36.32
N THR A 71 13.08 -19.15 -35.22
CA THR A 71 12.28 -20.37 -35.20
C THR A 71 10.78 -20.10 -35.03
N VAL A 72 10.35 -18.90 -34.61
CA VAL A 72 8.91 -18.61 -34.37
C VAL A 72 8.03 -18.83 -35.61
N PRO A 73 8.36 -18.32 -36.81
CA PRO A 73 7.54 -18.57 -38.00
C PRO A 73 7.45 -20.07 -38.34
N GLN A 74 8.53 -20.82 -38.11
CA GLN A 74 8.58 -22.27 -38.34
C GLN A 74 7.72 -23.03 -37.32
N LEU A 75 7.84 -22.71 -36.03
CA LEU A 75 7.01 -23.26 -34.97
C LEU A 75 5.52 -22.99 -35.21
N TRP A 76 5.18 -21.78 -35.66
CA TRP A 76 3.81 -21.45 -36.03
C TRP A 76 3.33 -22.25 -37.25
N LEU A 77 4.19 -22.42 -38.25
CA LEU A 77 3.88 -23.26 -39.42
C LEU A 77 3.65 -24.72 -39.00
N GLU A 78 4.39 -25.26 -38.03
CA GLU A 78 4.17 -26.58 -37.47
C GLU A 78 2.82 -26.70 -36.74
N VAL A 79 2.43 -25.69 -35.95
CA VAL A 79 1.09 -25.62 -35.33
C VAL A 79 -0.01 -25.66 -36.39
N GLN A 80 0.20 -25.01 -37.54
CA GLN A 80 -0.77 -25.04 -38.65
C GLN A 80 -0.78 -26.38 -39.37
N LYS A 81 0.39 -26.96 -39.69
CA LYS A 81 0.49 -28.27 -40.35
C LYS A 81 -0.17 -29.39 -39.54
N THR A 82 0.07 -29.38 -38.23
CA THR A 82 -0.54 -30.35 -37.29
C THR A 82 -2.04 -30.13 -37.08
N ALA A 83 -2.57 -28.94 -37.42
CA ALA A 83 -4.01 -28.73 -37.45
C ALA A 83 -4.68 -29.51 -38.59
N SER A 84 -4.04 -29.58 -39.76
CA SER A 84 -4.55 -30.29 -40.94
C SER A 84 -4.48 -31.81 -40.80
N SER A 85 -3.57 -32.34 -39.98
CA SER A 85 -3.48 -33.79 -39.72
C SER A 85 -4.50 -34.31 -38.70
N GLY A 86 -5.23 -33.42 -38.02
CA GLY A 86 -6.23 -33.77 -36.99
C GLY A 86 -5.66 -34.34 -35.69
N ALA A 87 -4.34 -34.55 -35.60
CA ALA A 87 -3.69 -35.13 -34.43
C ALA A 87 -3.48 -34.08 -33.32
N LEU A 88 -4.19 -34.24 -32.20
CA LEU A 88 -4.16 -33.30 -31.07
C LEU A 88 -2.79 -33.21 -30.39
N GLY A 89 -2.12 -34.36 -30.17
CA GLY A 89 -0.82 -34.43 -29.49
C GLY A 89 0.28 -33.59 -30.16
N PRO A 90 0.61 -33.82 -31.44
CA PRO A 90 1.62 -33.04 -32.16
C PRO A 90 1.30 -31.54 -32.21
N ARG A 91 0.02 -31.18 -32.35
CA ARG A 91 -0.42 -29.78 -32.34
C ARG A 91 -0.17 -29.12 -30.99
N LEU A 92 -0.44 -29.85 -29.91
CA LEU A 92 -0.23 -29.38 -28.55
C LEU A 92 1.27 -29.22 -28.22
N GLU A 93 2.11 -30.13 -28.71
CA GLU A 93 3.57 -30.04 -28.58
C GLU A 93 4.14 -28.83 -29.31
N ALA A 94 3.73 -28.61 -30.57
CA ALA A 94 4.12 -27.43 -31.34
C ALA A 94 3.67 -26.12 -30.65
N LEU A 95 2.44 -26.09 -30.11
CA LEU A 95 1.93 -24.93 -29.38
C LEU A 95 2.69 -24.68 -28.06
N ARG A 96 3.08 -25.74 -27.35
CA ARG A 96 3.93 -25.64 -26.16
C ARG A 96 5.35 -25.17 -26.49
N ALA A 97 5.90 -25.56 -27.64
CA ALA A 97 7.19 -25.06 -28.14
C ALA A 97 7.10 -23.57 -28.47
N LEU A 98 6.06 -23.15 -29.20
CA LEU A 98 5.78 -21.74 -29.46
C LEU A 98 5.65 -20.93 -28.15
N ARG A 99 4.85 -21.41 -27.18
CA ARG A 99 4.69 -20.76 -25.87
C ARG A 99 6.03 -20.56 -25.15
N ARG A 100 6.94 -21.53 -25.23
CA ARG A 100 8.29 -21.42 -24.64
C ARG A 100 9.11 -20.35 -25.36
N ALA A 101 9.10 -20.33 -26.69
CA ALA A 101 9.77 -19.29 -27.47
C ALA A 101 9.23 -17.88 -27.13
N LEU A 102 7.93 -17.73 -26.93
CA LEU A 102 7.27 -16.48 -26.53
C LEU A 102 7.66 -15.97 -25.12
N SER A 103 8.50 -16.68 -24.36
CA SER A 103 9.15 -16.11 -23.17
C SER A 103 10.20 -15.04 -23.53
N ASN A 104 10.70 -15.03 -24.78
CA ASN A 104 11.69 -14.09 -25.29
C ASN A 104 11.01 -12.93 -26.06
N GLN A 105 11.51 -11.70 -25.88
CA GLN A 105 10.93 -10.50 -26.50
C GLN A 105 11.09 -10.47 -28.03
N ASP A 106 12.22 -10.89 -28.58
CA ASP A 106 12.44 -10.95 -30.03
C ASP A 106 11.54 -11.98 -30.69
N ALA A 107 11.32 -13.12 -30.02
CA ALA A 107 10.34 -14.13 -30.43
C ALA A 107 8.90 -13.60 -30.37
N GLN A 108 8.55 -12.80 -29.37
CA GLN A 108 7.26 -12.11 -29.34
C GLN A 108 7.11 -11.14 -30.52
N ALA A 109 8.13 -10.33 -30.82
CA ALA A 109 8.12 -9.43 -31.97
C ALA A 109 7.94 -10.19 -33.29
N ALA A 110 8.69 -11.28 -33.48
CA ALA A 110 8.57 -12.16 -34.64
C ALA A 110 7.15 -12.72 -34.76
N PHE A 111 6.54 -13.19 -33.67
CA PHE A 111 5.19 -13.73 -33.69
C PHE A 111 4.12 -12.69 -34.01
N ILE A 112 4.25 -11.46 -33.51
CA ILE A 112 3.34 -10.36 -33.87
C ILE A 112 3.44 -10.02 -35.36
N GLY A 113 4.62 -10.19 -35.98
CA GLY A 113 4.81 -10.05 -37.42
C GLY A 113 4.24 -11.19 -38.26
N VAL A 114 3.88 -12.33 -37.65
CA VAL A 114 3.27 -13.45 -38.38
C VAL A 114 1.83 -13.10 -38.76
N GLU A 115 1.57 -13.05 -40.06
CA GLU A 115 0.25 -12.73 -40.60
C GLU A 115 -0.82 -13.69 -40.05
N GLY A 116 -1.84 -13.12 -39.38
CA GLY A 116 -2.94 -13.89 -38.79
C GLY A 116 -2.55 -14.79 -37.60
N GLY A 117 -1.31 -14.76 -37.11
CA GLY A 117 -0.81 -15.63 -36.04
C GLY A 117 -1.62 -15.47 -34.75
N VAL A 118 -1.71 -14.24 -34.22
CA VAL A 118 -2.48 -13.95 -33.00
C VAL A 118 -3.96 -14.24 -33.17
N ARG A 119 -4.56 -13.91 -34.33
CA ARG A 119 -5.98 -14.20 -34.62
C ARG A 119 -6.27 -15.69 -34.57
N SER A 120 -5.38 -16.49 -35.14
CA SER A 120 -5.50 -17.94 -35.14
C SER A 120 -5.27 -18.53 -33.75
N LEU A 121 -4.36 -17.95 -32.97
CA LEU A 121 -4.18 -18.28 -31.55
C LEU A 121 -5.46 -18.02 -30.75
N VAL A 122 -6.15 -16.90 -31.01
CA VAL A 122 -7.48 -16.61 -30.43
C VAL A 122 -8.51 -17.65 -30.85
N ALA A 123 -8.51 -18.10 -32.11
CA ALA A 123 -9.44 -19.14 -32.56
C ALA A 123 -9.27 -20.50 -31.84
N LEU A 124 -8.08 -20.76 -31.27
CA LEU A 124 -7.84 -21.94 -30.44
C LEU A 124 -8.55 -21.89 -29.08
N LEU A 125 -8.93 -20.70 -28.59
CA LEU A 125 -9.74 -20.55 -27.37
C LEU A 125 -11.17 -21.12 -27.53
N ALA A 126 -11.63 -21.33 -28.76
CA ALA A 126 -12.93 -21.93 -29.07
C ALA A 126 -12.84 -23.45 -29.36
N ARG A 127 -11.72 -24.10 -29.03
CA ARG A 127 -11.48 -25.54 -29.28
C ARG A 127 -11.56 -26.35 -27.98
N GLY A 128 -10.97 -27.55 -27.97
CA GLY A 128 -10.94 -28.42 -26.79
C GLY A 128 -10.09 -27.87 -25.63
N PRO A 129 -10.29 -28.35 -24.40
CA PRO A 129 -9.75 -27.78 -23.16
C PRO A 129 -8.22 -27.67 -23.15
N GLU A 130 -7.51 -28.63 -23.74
CA GLU A 130 -6.05 -28.64 -23.81
C GLU A 130 -5.51 -27.53 -24.72
N LEU A 131 -6.14 -27.34 -25.88
CA LEU A 131 -5.80 -26.25 -26.81
C LEU A 131 -6.18 -24.89 -26.23
N GLN A 132 -7.33 -24.80 -25.55
CA GLN A 132 -7.74 -23.58 -24.85
C GLN A 132 -6.69 -23.15 -23.84
N LEU A 133 -6.21 -24.08 -23.01
CA LEU A 133 -5.21 -23.80 -21.99
C LEU A 133 -3.88 -23.36 -22.59
N GLU A 134 -3.34 -24.08 -23.58
CA GLU A 134 -2.06 -23.70 -24.18
C GLU A 134 -2.15 -22.41 -25.00
N ALA A 135 -3.30 -22.14 -25.64
CA ALA A 135 -3.56 -20.87 -26.32
C ALA A 135 -3.64 -19.70 -25.32
N ALA A 136 -4.39 -19.86 -24.22
CA ALA A 136 -4.47 -18.87 -23.16
C ALA A 136 -3.10 -18.60 -22.53
N ARG A 137 -2.28 -19.64 -22.31
CA ARG A 137 -0.91 -19.47 -21.80
C ARG A 137 0.00 -18.73 -22.77
N SER A 138 -0.17 -18.92 -24.07
CA SER A 138 0.58 -18.20 -25.10
C SER A 138 0.14 -16.73 -25.17
N LEU A 139 -1.17 -16.45 -25.10
CA LEU A 139 -1.71 -15.10 -25.00
C LEU A 139 -1.26 -14.39 -23.73
N LEU A 140 -1.15 -15.11 -22.61
CA LEU A 140 -0.61 -14.56 -21.37
C LEU A 140 0.83 -14.04 -21.57
N ARG A 141 1.70 -14.80 -22.24
CA ARG A 141 3.07 -14.37 -22.57
C ARG A 141 3.06 -13.06 -23.39
N LEU A 142 2.21 -12.98 -24.40
CA LEU A 142 2.06 -11.78 -25.23
C LEU A 142 1.49 -10.59 -24.44
N SER A 143 0.49 -10.82 -23.58
CA SER A 143 -0.10 -9.79 -22.73
C SER A 143 0.92 -9.19 -21.77
N HIS A 144 1.87 -10.01 -21.28
CA HIS A 144 2.96 -9.62 -20.39
C HIS A 144 4.12 -8.92 -21.12
N SER A 145 4.12 -8.90 -22.46
CA SER A 145 5.22 -8.35 -23.25
C SER A 145 5.47 -6.86 -22.95
N ALA A 146 6.75 -6.49 -23.02
CA ALA A 146 7.19 -5.09 -23.03
C ALA A 146 6.99 -4.42 -24.41
N LEU A 147 6.75 -5.20 -25.47
CA LEU A 147 6.45 -4.66 -26.79
C LEU A 147 5.03 -4.07 -26.81
N PRO A 148 4.85 -2.78 -27.13
CA PRO A 148 3.52 -2.16 -27.12
C PRO A 148 2.50 -2.87 -28.03
N ALA A 149 2.93 -3.42 -29.17
CA ALA A 149 2.04 -4.08 -30.12
C ALA A 149 1.50 -5.43 -29.63
N ALA A 150 2.21 -6.14 -28.76
CA ALA A 150 1.85 -7.51 -28.39
C ALA A 150 0.59 -7.62 -27.50
N PRO A 151 0.45 -6.84 -26.41
CA PRO A 151 -0.79 -6.79 -25.63
C PRO A 151 -1.97 -6.26 -26.45
N LEU A 152 -1.74 -5.25 -27.31
CA LEU A 152 -2.79 -4.69 -28.18
C LEU A 152 -3.34 -5.74 -29.16
N ALA A 153 -2.47 -6.59 -29.73
CA ALA A 153 -2.90 -7.69 -30.59
C ALA A 153 -3.78 -8.71 -29.85
N CYS A 154 -3.60 -8.86 -28.53
CA CYS A 154 -4.37 -9.77 -27.70
C CYS A 154 -5.77 -9.24 -27.32
N LEU A 155 -6.09 -7.97 -27.59
CA LEU A 155 -7.41 -7.41 -27.26
C LEU A 155 -8.57 -8.14 -27.95
N ALA A 156 -8.33 -8.73 -29.13
CA ALA A 156 -9.31 -9.56 -29.83
C ALA A 156 -9.68 -10.84 -29.07
N ALA A 157 -8.85 -11.28 -28.11
CA ALA A 157 -9.10 -12.47 -27.29
C ALA A 157 -10.06 -12.21 -26.13
N THR A 158 -10.28 -10.94 -25.76
CA THR A 158 -10.94 -10.56 -24.49
C THR A 158 -12.32 -11.18 -24.29
N SER A 159 -13.16 -11.22 -25.33
CA SER A 159 -14.50 -11.83 -25.24
C SER A 159 -14.45 -13.33 -24.94
N TYR A 160 -13.51 -14.05 -25.56
CA TYR A 160 -13.29 -15.47 -25.28
C TYR A 160 -12.74 -15.67 -23.86
N LEU A 161 -11.74 -14.88 -23.47
CA LEU A 161 -11.13 -14.98 -22.14
C LEU A 161 -12.15 -14.71 -21.02
N VAL A 162 -13.03 -13.72 -21.18
CA VAL A 162 -14.12 -13.44 -20.23
C VAL A 162 -15.12 -14.60 -20.18
N THR A 163 -15.48 -15.17 -21.33
CA THR A 163 -16.38 -16.33 -21.41
C THR A 163 -15.79 -17.55 -20.67
N LEU A 164 -14.48 -17.77 -20.81
CA LEU A 164 -13.78 -18.90 -20.20
C LEU A 164 -13.66 -18.79 -18.66
N LEU A 165 -13.96 -17.62 -18.06
CA LEU A 165 -14.00 -17.48 -16.60
C LEU A 165 -15.10 -18.34 -15.95
N GLY A 166 -16.19 -18.62 -16.69
CA GLY A 166 -17.26 -19.52 -16.27
C GLY A 166 -16.95 -21.01 -16.46
N GLY A 167 -15.74 -21.35 -16.91
CA GLY A 167 -15.32 -22.73 -17.15
C GLY A 167 -15.01 -23.51 -15.86
N HIS A 168 -14.90 -24.83 -15.99
CA HIS A 168 -14.66 -25.75 -14.86
C HIS A 168 -13.18 -25.97 -14.53
N SER A 169 -12.25 -25.45 -15.35
CA SER A 169 -10.81 -25.65 -15.15
C SER A 169 -10.21 -24.48 -14.37
N PRO A 170 -9.84 -24.65 -13.08
CA PRO A 170 -9.28 -23.56 -12.29
C PRO A 170 -7.98 -23.03 -12.87
N GLN A 171 -7.18 -23.90 -13.49
CA GLN A 171 -5.95 -23.51 -14.15
C GLN A 171 -6.18 -22.63 -15.38
N LEU A 172 -7.22 -22.94 -16.17
CA LEU A 172 -7.59 -22.09 -17.31
C LEU A 172 -8.12 -20.74 -16.83
N THR A 173 -9.03 -20.76 -15.85
CA THR A 173 -9.61 -19.55 -15.25
C THR A 173 -8.52 -18.64 -14.69
N GLU A 174 -7.54 -19.19 -13.97
CA GLU A 174 -6.39 -18.45 -13.45
C GLU A 174 -5.60 -17.77 -14.58
N VAL A 175 -5.24 -18.50 -15.64
CA VAL A 175 -4.52 -17.95 -16.80
C VAL A 175 -5.34 -16.86 -17.50
N CYS A 176 -6.64 -17.06 -17.67
CA CYS A 176 -7.54 -16.08 -18.27
C CYS A 176 -7.60 -14.80 -17.43
N LEU A 177 -7.75 -14.91 -16.11
CA LEU A 177 -7.77 -13.75 -15.19
C LEU A 177 -6.47 -12.96 -15.24
N TYR A 178 -5.31 -13.62 -15.20
CA TYR A 178 -4.02 -12.92 -15.33
C TYR A 178 -3.86 -12.26 -16.71
N THR A 179 -4.30 -12.92 -17.77
CA THR A 179 -4.25 -12.33 -19.11
C THR A 179 -5.13 -11.09 -19.19
N LEU A 180 -6.36 -11.16 -18.68
CA LEU A 180 -7.29 -10.02 -18.62
C LEU A 180 -6.75 -8.89 -17.74
N ALA A 181 -6.16 -9.22 -16.58
CA ALA A 181 -5.54 -8.25 -15.67
C ALA A 181 -4.38 -7.48 -16.34
N ASN A 182 -3.60 -8.15 -17.21
CA ASN A 182 -2.55 -7.49 -17.98
C ASN A 182 -3.13 -6.61 -19.11
N LEU A 183 -4.27 -6.99 -19.70
CA LEU A 183 -4.90 -6.24 -20.79
C LEU A 183 -5.70 -5.03 -20.30
N VAL A 184 -6.25 -5.04 -19.08
CA VAL A 184 -6.97 -3.87 -18.51
C VAL A 184 -6.06 -2.68 -18.28
N THR A 185 -4.74 -2.87 -18.20
CA THR A 185 -3.80 -1.76 -18.02
C THR A 185 -3.51 -0.99 -19.32
N GLU A 186 -3.84 -1.54 -20.48
CA GLU A 186 -3.39 -1.02 -21.79
C GLU A 186 -4.03 0.31 -22.18
N SER A 187 -5.36 0.44 -22.04
CA SER A 187 -6.06 1.68 -22.39
C SER A 187 -7.45 1.76 -21.74
N THR A 188 -7.99 2.97 -21.63
CA THR A 188 -9.37 3.21 -21.21
C THR A 188 -10.38 2.46 -22.09
N ARG A 189 -10.18 2.49 -23.42
CA ARG A 189 -11.04 1.76 -24.36
C ARG A 189 -11.02 0.25 -24.12
N ALA A 190 -9.85 -0.33 -23.82
CA ALA A 190 -9.75 -1.74 -23.49
C ALA A 190 -10.55 -2.09 -22.22
N ARG A 191 -10.44 -1.25 -21.17
CA ARG A 191 -11.22 -1.42 -19.93
C ARG A 191 -12.72 -1.35 -20.19
N GLU A 192 -13.19 -0.35 -20.93
CA GLU A 192 -14.60 -0.20 -21.28
C GLU A 192 -15.12 -1.39 -22.07
N GLN A 193 -14.36 -1.84 -23.07
CA GLN A 193 -14.70 -3.03 -23.86
C GLN A 193 -14.84 -4.27 -22.98
N MET A 194 -13.88 -4.54 -22.10
CA MET A 194 -13.93 -5.72 -21.23
C MET A 194 -15.04 -5.63 -20.18
N MET A 195 -15.31 -4.43 -19.65
CA MET A 195 -16.46 -4.22 -18.77
C MET A 195 -17.77 -4.51 -19.50
N ALA A 196 -17.93 -4.03 -20.75
CA ALA A 196 -19.09 -4.33 -21.59
C ALA A 196 -19.22 -5.82 -21.95
N GLN A 197 -18.10 -6.55 -22.01
CA GLN A 197 -18.08 -8.00 -22.20
C GLN A 197 -18.44 -8.81 -20.93
N GLY A 198 -18.66 -8.14 -19.79
CA GLY A 198 -19.06 -8.81 -18.54
C GLY A 198 -17.90 -9.18 -17.61
N LEU A 199 -16.72 -8.54 -17.75
CA LEU A 199 -15.55 -8.84 -16.91
C LEU A 199 -15.85 -8.79 -15.41
N LEU A 200 -16.59 -7.80 -14.92
CA LEU A 200 -16.90 -7.66 -13.49
C LEU A 200 -17.79 -8.80 -12.98
N ALA A 201 -18.73 -9.29 -13.79
CA ALA A 201 -19.54 -10.45 -13.44
C ALA A 201 -18.70 -11.73 -13.40
N GLY A 202 -17.76 -11.88 -14.35
CA GLY A 202 -16.77 -12.96 -14.33
C GLY A 202 -15.90 -12.93 -13.07
N ILE A 203 -15.37 -11.76 -12.70
CA ILE A 203 -14.61 -11.56 -11.46
C ILE A 203 -15.45 -11.92 -10.22
N ALA A 204 -16.70 -11.46 -10.15
CA ALA A 204 -17.60 -11.77 -9.04
C ALA A 204 -17.82 -13.28 -8.86
N SER A 205 -17.96 -14.03 -9.95
CA SER A 205 -18.03 -15.49 -9.92
C SER A 205 -16.72 -16.11 -9.44
N CYS A 206 -15.58 -15.66 -9.99
CA CYS A 206 -14.27 -16.18 -9.62
C CYS A 206 -13.89 -15.91 -8.16
N LEU A 207 -14.34 -14.81 -7.55
CA LEU A 207 -14.12 -14.50 -6.13
C LEU A 207 -14.88 -15.43 -5.17
N GLN A 208 -15.78 -16.26 -5.67
CA GLN A 208 -16.48 -17.31 -4.91
C GLN A 208 -15.86 -18.70 -5.12
N SER A 209 -14.77 -18.79 -5.88
CA SER A 209 -14.10 -20.05 -6.18
C SER A 209 -13.50 -20.70 -4.92
N PRO A 210 -13.54 -22.03 -4.79
CA PRO A 210 -12.83 -22.74 -3.72
C PRO A 210 -11.31 -22.77 -3.94
N HIS A 211 -10.82 -22.30 -5.10
CA HIS A 211 -9.40 -22.39 -5.47
C HIS A 211 -8.67 -21.08 -5.18
N GLY A 212 -7.75 -21.10 -4.21
CA GLY A 212 -6.98 -19.91 -3.80
C GLY A 212 -6.25 -19.18 -4.94
N ALA A 213 -5.71 -19.91 -5.92
CA ALA A 213 -5.06 -19.30 -7.09
C ALA A 213 -6.03 -18.48 -7.97
N VAL A 214 -7.28 -18.96 -8.09
CA VAL A 214 -8.35 -18.22 -8.80
C VAL A 214 -8.77 -16.99 -8.00
N LEU A 215 -8.87 -17.11 -6.66
CA LEU A 215 -9.17 -15.98 -5.77
C LEU A 215 -8.11 -14.88 -5.88
N GLU A 216 -6.82 -15.25 -5.84
CA GLU A 216 -5.69 -14.34 -6.03
C GLU A 216 -5.77 -13.64 -7.40
N ALA A 217 -5.95 -14.40 -8.48
CA ALA A 217 -6.00 -13.85 -9.83
C ALA A 217 -7.22 -12.93 -10.05
N ALA A 218 -8.35 -13.24 -9.43
CA ALA A 218 -9.58 -12.43 -9.53
C ALA A 218 -9.44 -11.12 -8.76
N ALA A 219 -8.93 -11.18 -7.52
CA ALA A 219 -8.65 -9.99 -6.72
C ALA A 219 -7.57 -9.12 -7.38
N PHE A 220 -6.56 -9.73 -8.02
CA PHE A 220 -5.58 -8.98 -8.81
C PHE A 220 -6.22 -8.21 -9.96
N ALA A 221 -7.02 -8.89 -10.78
CA ALA A 221 -7.70 -8.28 -11.93
C ALA A 221 -8.54 -7.09 -11.50
N LEU A 222 -9.25 -7.23 -10.36
CA LEU A 222 -9.99 -6.13 -9.76
C LEU A 222 -9.07 -4.99 -9.28
N SER A 223 -7.95 -5.30 -8.63
CA SER A 223 -6.99 -4.28 -8.19
C SER A 223 -6.42 -3.46 -9.35
N GLN A 224 -6.23 -4.09 -10.52
CA GLN A 224 -5.73 -3.42 -11.72
C GLN A 224 -6.78 -2.44 -12.27
N LEU A 225 -8.05 -2.84 -12.26
CA LEU A 225 -9.16 -1.96 -12.63
C LEU A 225 -9.29 -0.78 -11.69
N LEU A 226 -9.20 -1.00 -10.37
CA LEU A 226 -9.37 0.06 -9.36
C LEU A 226 -8.23 1.09 -9.33
N GLN A 227 -7.08 0.79 -9.95
CA GLN A 227 -5.96 1.74 -10.10
C GLN A 227 -6.10 2.66 -11.32
N ALA A 228 -7.08 2.42 -12.19
CA ALA A 228 -7.25 3.21 -13.40
C ALA A 228 -7.59 4.69 -13.05
N PRO A 229 -7.09 5.67 -13.82
CA PRO A 229 -7.42 7.09 -13.61
C PRO A 229 -8.93 7.37 -13.59
N GLU A 230 -9.70 6.66 -14.41
CA GLU A 230 -11.15 6.74 -14.52
C GLU A 230 -11.93 5.88 -13.50
N ALA A 231 -11.25 5.30 -12.50
CA ALA A 231 -11.86 4.35 -11.59
C ALA A 231 -13.06 4.95 -10.84
N PHE A 232 -12.91 6.18 -10.34
CA PHE A 232 -13.95 6.86 -9.56
C PHE A 232 -15.26 7.01 -10.33
N ASP A 233 -15.21 7.52 -11.56
CA ASP A 233 -16.41 7.88 -12.32
C ASP A 233 -17.09 6.67 -12.99
N ARG A 234 -16.32 5.66 -13.40
CA ARG A 234 -16.83 4.58 -14.28
C ARG A 234 -16.74 3.18 -13.67
N ILE A 235 -15.64 2.87 -13.00
CA ILE A 235 -15.36 1.50 -12.54
C ILE A 235 -16.01 1.24 -11.18
N ILE A 236 -15.83 2.14 -10.21
CA ILE A 236 -16.35 1.99 -8.86
C ILE A 236 -17.88 1.85 -8.82
N PRO A 237 -18.68 2.63 -9.58
CA PRO A 237 -20.12 2.40 -9.64
C PRO A 237 -20.49 0.99 -10.12
N ALA A 238 -19.75 0.44 -11.09
CA ALA A 238 -19.97 -0.91 -11.58
C ALA A 238 -19.51 -1.98 -10.58
N VAL A 239 -18.41 -1.73 -9.86
CA VAL A 239 -17.93 -2.57 -8.74
C VAL A 239 -18.97 -2.62 -7.61
N ARG A 240 -19.60 -1.49 -7.28
CA ARG A 240 -20.73 -1.39 -6.34
C ARG A 240 -21.91 -2.24 -6.82
N ALA A 241 -22.34 -2.05 -8.06
CA ALA A 241 -23.47 -2.78 -8.64
C ALA A 241 -23.25 -4.30 -8.69
N ALA A 242 -22.00 -4.74 -8.87
CA ALA A 242 -21.62 -6.15 -8.85
C ALA A 242 -21.44 -6.74 -7.44
N GLY A 243 -21.60 -5.96 -6.36
CA GLY A 243 -21.49 -6.44 -4.98
C GLY A 243 -20.07 -6.86 -4.57
N LEU A 244 -19.04 -6.48 -5.32
CA LEU A 244 -17.66 -6.95 -5.14
C LEU A 244 -17.04 -6.63 -3.77
N PRO A 245 -17.32 -5.50 -3.10
CA PRO A 245 -16.78 -5.24 -1.77
C PRO A 245 -17.13 -6.33 -0.75
N SER A 246 -18.34 -6.90 -0.83
CA SER A 246 -18.76 -7.99 0.06
C SER A 246 -17.99 -9.29 -0.18
N LEU A 247 -17.61 -9.57 -1.43
CA LEU A 247 -16.79 -10.73 -1.81
C LEU A 247 -15.32 -10.53 -1.42
N LEU A 248 -14.81 -9.30 -1.51
CA LEU A 248 -13.46 -8.99 -1.03
C LEU A 248 -13.31 -9.25 0.47
N ARG A 249 -14.37 -9.02 1.25
CA ARG A 249 -14.39 -9.34 2.69
C ARG A 249 -14.08 -10.81 2.95
N THR A 250 -14.64 -11.73 2.15
CA THR A 250 -14.45 -13.17 2.39
C THR A 250 -13.03 -13.65 2.12
N LEU A 251 -12.22 -12.85 1.41
CA LEU A 251 -10.81 -13.14 1.15
C LEU A 251 -9.88 -12.68 2.27
N LEU A 252 -10.36 -11.87 3.20
CA LEU A 252 -9.58 -11.37 4.33
C LEU A 252 -9.50 -12.38 5.49
N VAL A 253 -10.18 -13.51 5.41
CA VAL A 253 -10.14 -14.53 6.46
C VAL A 253 -8.77 -15.22 6.45
N LEU A 254 -8.01 -15.06 7.53
CA LEU A 254 -6.78 -15.80 7.76
C LEU A 254 -7.12 -17.21 8.27
N PRO A 255 -6.59 -18.29 7.66
CA PRO A 255 -6.90 -19.64 8.14
C PRO A 255 -6.33 -19.86 9.55
N PRO A 256 -7.08 -20.49 10.47
CA PRO A 256 -6.60 -20.74 11.82
C PRO A 256 -5.28 -21.51 11.82
N GLY A 257 -4.27 -20.96 12.51
CA GLY A 257 -2.94 -21.57 12.59
C GLY A 257 -2.09 -21.46 11.32
N ALA A 258 -2.55 -20.73 10.29
CA ALA A 258 -1.71 -20.37 9.16
C ALA A 258 -0.51 -19.54 9.63
N ARG A 259 0.67 -19.84 9.08
CA ARG A 259 1.89 -19.04 9.28
C ARG A 259 2.22 -18.16 8.08
N ASP A 260 1.52 -18.40 6.98
CA ASP A 260 1.70 -17.71 5.71
C ASP A 260 0.48 -16.85 5.40
N ILE A 261 0.75 -15.69 4.82
CA ILE A 261 -0.29 -14.76 4.40
C ILE A 261 -0.88 -15.23 3.07
N PRO A 262 -2.21 -15.46 2.97
CA PRO A 262 -2.84 -15.81 1.71
C PRO A 262 -2.64 -14.70 0.66
N PRO A 263 -2.13 -15.01 -0.55
CA PRO A 263 -1.97 -14.01 -1.60
C PRO A 263 -3.28 -13.32 -2.01
N SER A 264 -4.41 -14.05 -1.92
CA SER A 264 -5.74 -13.50 -2.14
C SER A 264 -6.11 -12.41 -1.13
N ALA A 265 -5.71 -12.56 0.14
CA ALA A 265 -5.94 -11.56 1.17
C ALA A 265 -5.15 -10.28 0.89
N VAL A 266 -3.91 -10.41 0.40
CA VAL A 266 -3.08 -9.28 -0.03
C VAL A 266 -3.79 -8.49 -1.13
N GLU A 267 -4.23 -9.16 -2.20
CA GLU A 267 -4.90 -8.47 -3.31
C GLU A 267 -6.26 -7.88 -2.91
N ALA A 268 -6.99 -8.55 -2.03
CA ALA A 268 -8.22 -8.00 -1.47
C ALA A 268 -7.98 -6.73 -0.66
N ALA A 269 -6.95 -6.73 0.20
CA ALA A 269 -6.57 -5.54 0.97
C ALA A 269 -6.22 -4.35 0.05
N TRP A 270 -5.51 -4.58 -1.06
CA TRP A 270 -5.22 -3.53 -2.04
C TRP A 270 -6.48 -3.00 -2.72
N CYS A 271 -7.42 -3.87 -3.10
CA CYS A 271 -8.71 -3.43 -3.61
C CYS A 271 -9.44 -2.52 -2.61
N LEU A 272 -9.49 -2.91 -1.34
CA LEU A 272 -10.14 -2.13 -0.29
C LEU A 272 -9.43 -0.79 -0.02
N HIS A 273 -8.09 -0.77 -0.06
CA HIS A 273 -7.33 0.48 0.01
C HIS A 273 -7.73 1.45 -1.12
N TYR A 274 -7.79 0.98 -2.37
CA TYR A 274 -8.15 1.82 -3.50
C TYR A 274 -9.59 2.33 -3.40
N LEU A 275 -10.53 1.49 -2.94
CA LEU A 275 -11.90 1.91 -2.66
C LEU A 275 -11.92 3.02 -1.58
N ALA A 276 -11.22 2.82 -0.46
CA ALA A 276 -11.19 3.76 0.64
C ALA A 276 -10.56 5.13 0.28
N CYS A 277 -9.50 5.17 -0.56
CA CYS A 277 -8.86 6.43 -0.93
C CYS A 277 -9.51 7.15 -2.12
N SER A 278 -10.40 6.49 -2.86
CA SER A 278 -11.06 7.06 -4.04
C SER A 278 -12.20 8.03 -3.72
N GLY A 279 -12.58 8.19 -2.45
CA GLY A 279 -13.78 8.96 -2.06
C GLY A 279 -15.07 8.14 -2.08
N ALA A 280 -15.01 6.85 -2.44
CA ALA A 280 -16.11 5.88 -2.29
C ALA A 280 -16.04 5.15 -0.94
N SER A 281 -15.85 5.91 0.15
CA SER A 281 -15.73 5.36 1.51
C SER A 281 -17.01 4.63 1.95
N ASP A 282 -18.15 4.96 1.36
CA ASP A 282 -19.43 4.27 1.55
C ASP A 282 -19.41 2.79 1.12
N LEU A 283 -18.40 2.38 0.33
CA LEU A 283 -18.18 0.98 -0.03
C LEU A 283 -17.35 0.21 0.99
N VAL A 284 -16.70 0.91 1.92
CA VAL A 284 -15.83 0.33 2.95
C VAL A 284 -16.44 0.65 4.32
N GLU A 285 -17.65 0.11 4.52
CA GLU A 285 -18.44 0.33 5.73
C GLU A 285 -18.24 -0.79 6.76
N GLU A 286 -19.05 -0.74 7.82
CA GLU A 286 -18.92 -1.52 9.05
C GLU A 286 -18.44 -2.96 8.89
N PRO A 287 -19.08 -3.83 8.08
CA PRO A 287 -18.67 -5.23 8.05
C PRO A 287 -17.30 -5.43 7.41
N LEU A 288 -16.89 -4.54 6.51
CA LEU A 288 -15.56 -4.57 5.90
C LEU A 288 -14.52 -3.99 6.85
N ILE A 289 -14.82 -2.87 7.52
CA ILE A 289 -13.92 -2.28 8.50
C ILE A 289 -13.68 -3.24 9.67
N ARG A 290 -14.72 -3.93 10.15
CA ARG A 290 -14.60 -4.96 11.18
C ARG A 290 -13.66 -6.08 10.75
N GLU A 291 -13.80 -6.57 9.52
CA GLU A 291 -12.93 -7.63 8.98
C GLU A 291 -11.47 -7.15 8.87
N VAL A 292 -11.25 -5.98 8.29
CA VAL A 292 -9.92 -5.37 8.14
C VAL A 292 -9.25 -5.18 9.51
N VAL A 293 -9.99 -4.68 10.51
CA VAL A 293 -9.50 -4.54 11.88
C VAL A 293 -9.20 -5.91 12.49
N GLY A 294 -10.09 -6.89 12.34
CA GLY A 294 -9.88 -8.25 12.82
C GLY A 294 -8.58 -8.87 12.30
N VAL A 295 -8.31 -8.73 11.00
CA VAL A 295 -7.05 -9.19 10.38
C VAL A 295 -5.83 -8.48 10.96
N LEU A 296 -5.89 -7.17 11.16
CA LEU A 296 -4.78 -6.43 11.80
C LEU A 296 -4.52 -6.93 13.22
N VAL A 297 -5.57 -7.22 13.99
CA VAL A 297 -5.46 -7.76 15.35
C VAL A 297 -4.88 -9.17 15.33
N GLU A 298 -5.36 -10.04 14.45
CA GLU A 298 -4.87 -11.41 14.33
C GLU A 298 -3.39 -11.46 13.91
N LEU A 299 -3.00 -10.67 12.90
CA LEU A 299 -1.59 -10.52 12.51
C LEU A 299 -0.73 -9.98 13.66
N GLY A 300 -1.26 -9.04 14.46
CA GLY A 300 -0.61 -8.57 15.68
C GLY A 300 -0.36 -9.71 16.66
N GLY A 301 -1.35 -10.58 16.86
CA GLY A 301 -1.23 -11.81 17.64
C GLY A 301 -0.14 -12.75 17.14
N TRP A 302 -0.05 -12.97 15.82
CA TRP A 302 1.01 -13.80 15.23
C TRP A 302 2.41 -13.28 15.54
N LEU A 303 2.60 -11.95 15.47
CA LEU A 303 3.91 -11.33 15.70
C LEU A 303 4.39 -11.37 17.16
N LEU A 304 3.51 -11.65 18.13
CA LEU A 304 3.90 -11.86 19.52
C LEU A 304 4.68 -13.17 19.71
N SER A 305 4.36 -14.19 18.92
CA SER A 305 4.90 -15.54 19.08
C SER A 305 5.74 -16.01 17.90
N SER A 306 5.95 -15.16 16.88
CA SER A 306 6.66 -15.52 15.66
C SER A 306 7.45 -14.34 15.07
N PRO A 307 8.49 -14.63 14.25
CA PRO A 307 9.12 -13.61 13.42
C PRO A 307 8.10 -13.02 12.45
N ILE A 308 8.41 -11.83 11.93
CA ILE A 308 7.58 -11.18 10.91
C ILE A 308 7.54 -12.09 9.67
N PRO A 309 6.35 -12.49 9.20
CA PRO A 309 6.23 -13.25 7.96
C PRO A 309 6.87 -12.47 6.81
N GLU A 310 7.53 -13.18 5.89
CA GLU A 310 8.06 -12.56 4.69
C GLU A 310 6.91 -11.86 3.94
N TYR A 311 7.17 -10.65 3.44
CA TYR A 311 6.18 -9.83 2.71
C TYR A 311 4.94 -9.41 3.52
N ALA A 312 4.96 -9.52 4.85
CA ALA A 312 3.84 -9.05 5.69
C ALA A 312 3.49 -7.57 5.48
N GLU A 313 4.45 -6.75 5.08
CA GLU A 313 4.22 -5.36 4.68
C GLU A 313 3.19 -5.22 3.55
N LEU A 314 3.07 -6.23 2.67
CA LEU A 314 2.16 -6.20 1.52
C LEU A 314 0.69 -6.36 1.92
N LEU A 315 0.43 -6.96 3.09
CA LEU A 315 -0.91 -7.04 3.69
C LEU A 315 -1.14 -5.92 4.71
N VAL A 316 -0.19 -5.68 5.62
CA VAL A 316 -0.35 -4.71 6.71
C VAL A 316 -0.59 -3.30 6.16
N VAL A 317 0.19 -2.85 5.18
CA VAL A 317 0.09 -1.48 4.67
C VAL A 317 -1.25 -1.15 4.01
N PRO A 318 -1.78 -1.92 3.04
CA PRO A 318 -3.08 -1.61 2.47
C PRO A 318 -4.21 -1.69 3.50
N LEU A 319 -4.15 -2.60 4.49
CA LEU A 319 -5.15 -2.65 5.57
C LEU A 319 -5.08 -1.40 6.46
N VAL A 320 -3.89 -0.97 6.88
CA VAL A 320 -3.68 0.25 7.66
C VAL A 320 -4.16 1.48 6.88
N ARG A 321 -3.85 1.57 5.59
CA ARG A 321 -4.32 2.66 4.73
C ARG A 321 -5.83 2.63 4.53
N CYS A 322 -6.43 1.46 4.41
CA CYS A 322 -7.87 1.27 4.32
C CYS A 322 -8.56 1.87 5.57
N VAL A 323 -8.17 1.44 6.77
CA VAL A 323 -8.74 1.97 8.03
C VAL A 323 -8.44 3.45 8.19
N GLY A 324 -7.20 3.89 7.93
CA GLY A 324 -6.81 5.28 8.12
C GLY A 324 -7.57 6.24 7.21
N ASN A 325 -7.80 5.87 5.95
CA ASN A 325 -8.62 6.66 5.04
C ASN A 325 -10.09 6.66 5.47
N ALA A 326 -10.62 5.53 5.95
CA ALA A 326 -11.99 5.46 6.46
C ALA A 326 -12.18 6.35 7.70
N VAL A 327 -11.21 6.36 8.62
CA VAL A 327 -11.20 7.27 9.80
C VAL A 327 -11.22 8.73 9.36
N CYS A 328 -10.40 9.11 8.36
CA CYS A 328 -10.38 10.48 7.83
C CYS A 328 -11.66 10.86 7.07
N GLY A 329 -12.30 9.91 6.38
CA GLY A 329 -13.51 10.12 5.57
C GLY A 329 -14.79 10.32 6.38
N GLY A 330 -14.74 10.12 7.70
CA GLY A 330 -15.90 10.19 8.59
C GLY A 330 -16.64 8.85 8.65
N LEU A 331 -16.36 8.08 9.71
CA LEU A 331 -16.97 6.77 9.91
C LEU A 331 -18.43 6.86 10.36
N GLY A 332 -19.30 5.99 9.84
CA GLY A 332 -20.59 5.69 10.45
C GLY A 332 -20.45 5.02 11.84
N GLU A 333 -21.52 4.99 12.63
CA GLU A 333 -21.46 4.48 14.01
C GLU A 333 -21.01 3.03 14.12
N GLY A 334 -21.46 2.19 13.19
CA GLY A 334 -21.01 0.81 13.09
C GLY A 334 -19.50 0.71 12.89
N SER A 335 -18.99 1.40 11.87
CA SER A 335 -17.57 1.43 11.52
C SER A 335 -16.70 2.01 12.64
N ARG A 336 -17.20 3.00 13.39
CA ARG A 336 -16.55 3.48 14.63
C ARG A 336 -16.43 2.40 15.69
N ARG A 337 -17.48 1.62 15.91
CA ARG A 337 -17.45 0.49 16.86
C ARG A 337 -16.42 -0.57 16.45
N ALA A 338 -16.33 -0.88 15.16
CA ALA A 338 -15.33 -1.81 14.64
C ALA A 338 -13.90 -1.33 14.90
N VAL A 339 -13.63 -0.04 14.68
CA VAL A 339 -12.30 0.54 14.95
C VAL A 339 -11.96 0.56 16.44
N ARG A 340 -12.96 0.62 17.34
CA ARG A 340 -12.81 0.55 18.81
C ARG A 340 -12.41 -0.83 19.35
N ASP A 341 -12.06 -1.78 18.50
CA ASP A 341 -11.50 -3.06 18.94
C ASP A 341 -10.26 -2.84 19.83
N ALA A 342 -10.27 -3.45 21.01
CA ALA A 342 -9.23 -3.27 22.01
C ALA A 342 -7.85 -3.79 21.55
N GLY A 343 -7.82 -4.71 20.58
CA GLY A 343 -6.60 -5.27 20.00
C GLY A 343 -5.98 -4.37 18.92
N LEU A 344 -6.73 -3.44 18.32
CA LEU A 344 -6.25 -2.66 17.17
C LEU A 344 -5.04 -1.80 17.54
N LEU A 345 -5.16 -0.96 18.57
CA LEU A 345 -4.06 -0.07 18.98
C LEU A 345 -2.80 -0.86 19.43
N PRO A 346 -2.89 -1.92 20.26
CA PRO A 346 -1.75 -2.79 20.54
C PRO A 346 -1.10 -3.39 19.30
N ALA A 347 -1.88 -3.87 18.33
CA ALA A 347 -1.36 -4.43 17.08
C ALA A 347 -0.59 -3.39 16.27
N LEU A 348 -1.14 -2.18 16.11
CA LEU A 348 -0.47 -1.08 15.39
C LEU A 348 0.85 -0.66 16.04
N LEU A 349 0.89 -0.58 17.37
CA LEU A 349 2.12 -0.27 18.10
C LEU A 349 3.16 -1.40 17.95
N LEU A 350 2.71 -2.65 17.98
CA LEU A 350 3.58 -3.80 17.75
C LEU A 350 4.15 -3.79 16.32
N PHE A 351 3.32 -3.53 15.30
CA PHE A 351 3.80 -3.39 13.91
C PHE A 351 4.84 -2.28 13.79
N ALA A 352 4.57 -1.11 14.39
CA ALA A 352 5.50 0.02 14.35
C ALA A 352 6.88 -0.31 14.96
N GLU A 353 6.95 -1.21 15.93
CA GLU A 353 8.23 -1.65 16.49
C GLU A 353 8.89 -2.77 15.69
N ARG A 354 8.11 -3.78 15.31
CA ARG A 354 8.64 -4.98 14.65
C ARG A 354 9.20 -4.62 13.27
N PHE A 355 8.54 -3.73 12.53
CA PHE A 355 9.02 -3.30 11.22
C PHE A 355 10.07 -2.18 11.27
N LEU A 356 10.33 -1.57 12.43
CA LEU A 356 11.16 -0.36 12.56
C LEU A 356 12.51 -0.47 11.85
N THR A 357 13.22 -1.58 12.07
CA THR A 357 14.60 -1.75 11.57
C THR A 357 14.65 -2.12 10.09
N LYS A 358 13.76 -3.00 9.62
CA LYS A 358 13.82 -3.54 8.25
C LYS A 358 12.96 -2.76 7.26
N ARG A 359 11.81 -2.25 7.71
CA ARG A 359 10.77 -1.61 6.88
C ARG A 359 10.17 -0.39 7.62
N PRO A 360 10.97 0.67 7.85
CA PRO A 360 10.55 1.87 8.61
C PRO A 360 9.31 2.54 8.03
N PHE A 361 9.02 2.39 6.72
CA PHE A 361 7.79 2.89 6.12
C PHE A 361 6.52 2.27 6.68
N VAL A 362 6.53 0.96 6.99
CA VAL A 362 5.37 0.30 7.62
C VAL A 362 5.12 0.91 9.00
N SER A 363 6.19 1.26 9.70
CA SER A 363 6.10 1.89 11.01
C SER A 363 5.47 3.28 10.93
N ARG A 364 5.82 4.07 9.91
CA ARG A 364 5.18 5.37 9.65
C ARG A 364 3.69 5.24 9.34
N GLU A 365 3.29 4.27 8.51
CA GLU A 365 1.89 4.01 8.18
C GLU A 365 1.09 3.62 9.43
N CYS A 366 1.64 2.75 10.28
CA CYS A 366 1.01 2.36 11.54
C CYS A 366 0.84 3.57 12.48
N LEU A 367 1.91 4.36 12.67
CA LEU A 367 1.85 5.58 13.48
C LEU A 367 0.92 6.65 12.89
N TRP A 368 0.77 6.70 11.56
CA TRP A 368 -0.19 7.57 10.90
C TRP A 368 -1.62 7.20 11.26
N LEU A 369 -1.96 5.91 11.23
CA LEU A 369 -3.27 5.45 11.69
C LEU A 369 -3.46 5.71 13.19
N VAL A 370 -2.47 5.45 14.04
CA VAL A 370 -2.55 5.80 15.48
C VAL A 370 -2.81 7.31 15.69
N GLY A 371 -2.16 8.16 14.89
CA GLY A 371 -2.41 9.60 14.88
C GLY A 371 -3.85 9.94 14.50
N ASN A 372 -4.40 9.31 13.45
CA ASN A 372 -5.79 9.51 13.05
C ASN A 372 -6.78 9.03 14.11
N LEU A 373 -6.51 7.90 14.79
CA LEU A 373 -7.36 7.39 15.88
C LEU A 373 -7.40 8.37 17.06
N THR A 374 -6.23 8.82 17.52
CA THR A 374 -6.10 9.76 18.65
C THR A 374 -6.66 11.15 18.31
N ALA A 375 -6.54 11.59 17.05
CA ALA A 375 -7.16 12.82 16.56
C ALA A 375 -8.66 12.68 16.27
N GLY A 376 -9.16 11.48 15.99
CA GLY A 376 -10.59 11.24 15.77
C GLY A 376 -11.35 11.20 17.09
N GLU A 377 -10.84 10.44 18.06
CA GLU A 377 -11.57 10.14 19.30
C GLU A 377 -10.64 10.22 20.52
N PRO A 378 -10.88 11.15 21.48
CA PRO A 378 -10.00 11.35 22.64
C PRO A 378 -9.84 10.12 23.55
N ALA A 379 -10.80 9.18 23.54
CA ALA A 379 -10.71 7.94 24.31
C ALA A 379 -9.46 7.12 23.95
N TRP A 380 -9.00 7.18 22.69
CA TRP A 380 -7.76 6.52 22.27
C TRP A 380 -6.52 7.09 22.94
N CYS A 381 -6.50 8.40 23.26
CA CYS A 381 -5.39 9.00 24.00
C CYS A 381 -5.25 8.33 25.37
N SER A 382 -6.36 8.16 26.10
CA SER A 382 -6.35 7.48 27.41
C SER A 382 -5.97 6.00 27.30
N VAL A 383 -6.43 5.28 26.26
CA VAL A 383 -6.02 3.88 26.03
C VAL A 383 -4.52 3.80 25.75
N LEU A 384 -3.99 4.66 24.88
CA LEU A 384 -2.57 4.73 24.54
C LEU A 384 -1.71 4.95 25.79
N LEU A 385 -2.13 5.87 26.67
CA LEU A 385 -1.44 6.14 27.93
C LEU A 385 -1.48 4.95 28.89
N ARG A 386 -2.64 4.28 29.04
CA ARG A 386 -2.78 3.07 29.87
C ARG A 386 -1.91 1.91 29.39
N LEU A 387 -1.66 1.83 28.08
CA LEU A 387 -0.75 0.84 27.50
C LEU A 387 0.74 1.18 27.68
N GLY A 388 1.08 2.30 28.35
CA GLY A 388 2.45 2.77 28.49
C GLY A 388 3.10 3.19 27.16
N ALA A 389 2.30 3.40 26.12
CA ALA A 389 2.82 3.60 24.77
C ALA A 389 3.56 4.94 24.60
N HIS A 390 3.34 5.92 25.49
CA HIS A 390 4.08 7.18 25.49
C HIS A 390 5.59 6.98 25.69
N VAL A 391 6.00 6.00 26.53
CA VAL A 391 7.42 5.65 26.72
C VAL A 391 8.00 5.04 25.44
N ARG A 392 7.26 4.13 24.80
CA ARG A 392 7.65 3.49 23.54
C ARG A 392 7.78 4.52 22.40
N LEU A 393 6.82 5.44 22.30
CA LEU A 393 6.85 6.55 21.34
C LEU A 393 7.98 7.54 21.60
N ALA A 394 8.33 7.81 22.86
CA ALA A 394 9.49 8.63 23.21
C ALA A 394 10.79 8.04 22.64
N ALA A 395 10.97 6.71 22.73
CA ALA A 395 12.11 6.02 22.14
C ALA A 395 12.15 6.11 20.60
N LEU A 396 11.01 6.38 19.95
CA LEU A 396 10.93 6.58 18.50
C LEU A 396 11.27 8.01 18.06
N LEU A 397 11.24 9.02 18.95
CA LEU A 397 11.49 10.43 18.59
C LEU A 397 12.85 10.64 17.92
N ARG A 398 13.86 9.88 18.33
CA ARG A 398 15.23 9.95 17.77
C ARG A 398 15.43 9.07 16.54
N ARG A 399 14.39 8.40 16.04
CA ARG A 399 14.49 7.54 14.86
C ARG A 399 14.36 8.37 13.59
N GLY A 400 15.29 8.15 12.65
CA GLY A 400 15.31 8.79 11.35
C GLY A 400 14.21 8.32 10.40
N GLN A 401 14.34 8.70 9.12
CA GLN A 401 13.42 8.33 8.04
C GLN A 401 11.95 8.71 8.35
N GLY A 402 11.71 9.83 9.05
CA GLY A 402 10.35 10.31 9.33
C GLY A 402 9.56 9.52 10.39
N VAL A 403 10.11 8.46 10.99
CA VAL A 403 9.44 7.73 12.10
C VAL A 403 9.31 8.63 13.33
N GLY A 404 10.38 9.34 13.70
CA GLY A 404 10.35 10.29 14.82
C GLY A 404 9.31 11.39 14.64
N LEU A 405 9.13 11.90 13.43
CA LEU A 405 8.09 12.91 13.12
C LEU A 405 6.68 12.36 13.36
N MET A 406 6.41 11.12 12.94
CA MET A 406 5.11 10.50 13.16
C MET A 406 4.86 10.23 14.65
N ALA A 407 5.86 9.76 15.39
CA ALA A 407 5.77 9.57 16.84
C ALA A 407 5.51 10.91 17.56
N ALA A 408 6.23 11.97 17.18
CA ALA A 408 6.05 13.31 17.73
C ALA A 408 4.63 13.84 17.49
N ARG A 409 4.07 13.68 16.28
CA ARG A 409 2.69 14.09 15.97
C ARG A 409 1.65 13.34 16.81
N VAL A 410 1.83 12.04 17.03
CA VAL A 410 0.97 11.25 17.93
C VAL A 410 1.07 11.80 19.35
N LEU A 411 2.29 12.00 19.86
CA LEU A 411 2.51 12.53 21.21
C LEU A 411 1.93 13.93 21.39
N CYS A 412 2.06 14.84 20.41
CA CYS A 412 1.42 16.16 20.44
C CYS A 412 -0.10 16.04 20.54
N THR A 413 -0.69 15.16 19.73
CA THR A 413 -2.14 14.92 19.73
C THR A 413 -2.61 14.41 21.09
N VAL A 414 -1.89 13.46 21.68
CA VAL A 414 -2.18 12.93 23.01
C VAL A 414 -2.01 14.01 24.09
N ALA A 415 -0.93 14.80 24.04
CA ALA A 415 -0.67 15.86 25.02
C ALA A 415 -1.76 16.94 25.03
N VAL A 416 -2.35 17.25 23.88
CA VAL A 416 -3.44 18.22 23.79
C VAL A 416 -4.80 17.60 24.18
N ARG A 417 -5.03 16.33 23.84
CA ARG A 417 -6.38 15.73 23.90
C ARG A 417 -6.62 14.73 25.02
N ALA A 418 -5.59 14.30 25.75
CA ALA A 418 -5.72 13.33 26.82
C ALA A 418 -6.44 13.88 28.07
N GLY A 419 -6.73 15.19 28.12
CA GLY A 419 -7.36 15.84 29.26
C GLY A 419 -6.57 15.59 30.54
N PRO A 420 -7.20 15.18 31.66
CA PRO A 420 -6.51 14.92 32.93
C PRO A 420 -5.41 13.86 32.86
N SER A 421 -5.48 12.92 31.90
CA SER A 421 -4.45 11.89 31.73
C SER A 421 -3.13 12.44 31.16
N CYS A 422 -3.09 13.69 30.70
CA CYS A 422 -1.86 14.33 30.20
C CYS A 422 -0.75 14.42 31.27
N SER A 423 -1.08 14.41 32.56
CA SER A 423 -0.09 14.40 33.66
C SER A 423 0.87 13.21 33.57
N LEU A 424 0.43 12.06 33.04
CA LEU A 424 1.28 10.89 32.80
C LEU A 424 2.41 11.18 31.80
N LEU A 425 2.20 12.09 30.85
CA LEU A 425 3.24 12.49 29.91
C LEU A 425 4.27 13.40 30.56
N GLY A 426 3.82 14.36 31.38
CA GLY A 426 4.71 15.26 32.12
C GLY A 426 5.53 14.54 33.18
N GLY A 427 5.00 13.46 33.76
CA GLY A 427 5.70 12.59 34.70
C GLY A 427 6.65 11.56 34.05
N CYS A 428 6.90 11.61 32.73
CA CYS A 428 7.77 10.66 32.01
C CYS A 428 9.12 11.32 31.64
N PRO A 429 10.20 11.08 32.42
CA PRO A 429 11.51 11.67 32.17
C PRO A 429 12.09 11.30 30.80
N GLU A 430 11.82 10.07 30.33
CA GLU A 430 12.30 9.60 29.02
C GLU A 430 11.68 10.41 27.88
N LEU A 431 10.40 10.77 28.00
CA LEU A 431 9.71 11.60 27.03
C LEU A 431 10.25 13.02 27.04
N LEU A 432 10.39 13.62 28.23
CA LEU A 432 10.92 14.98 28.39
C LEU A 432 12.34 15.09 27.85
N SER A 433 13.21 14.14 28.23
CA SER A 433 14.59 14.06 27.75
C SER A 433 14.67 13.88 26.24
N ALA A 434 13.89 12.95 25.67
CA ALA A 434 13.87 12.73 24.23
C ALA A 434 13.33 13.94 23.45
N ALA A 435 12.26 14.57 23.92
CA ALA A 435 11.68 15.75 23.30
C ALA A 435 12.63 16.95 23.37
N ALA A 436 13.22 17.23 24.54
CA ALA A 436 14.20 18.29 24.72
C ALA A 436 15.46 18.05 23.88
N SER A 437 15.97 16.81 23.84
CA SER A 437 17.13 16.46 23.01
C SER A 437 16.87 16.70 21.52
N VAL A 438 15.68 16.36 21.01
CA VAL A 438 15.32 16.59 19.60
C VAL A 438 15.04 18.08 19.32
N ALA A 439 14.45 18.79 20.27
CA ALA A 439 14.11 20.20 20.13
C ALA A 439 15.32 21.14 20.23
N LEU A 440 16.19 20.88 21.21
CA LEU A 440 17.25 21.78 21.69
C LEU A 440 18.67 21.24 21.46
N GLY A 441 18.83 19.99 21.04
CA GLY A 441 20.13 19.38 20.79
C GLY A 441 21.00 20.19 19.81
N ALA A 442 22.31 20.23 20.08
CA ALA A 442 23.28 20.95 19.25
C ALA A 442 23.41 20.32 17.84
N GLU A 443 23.75 21.17 16.87
CA GLU A 443 23.91 20.87 15.42
C GLU A 443 25.01 19.83 15.08
N ALA A 444 25.58 19.14 16.07
CA ALA A 444 26.87 18.46 16.00
C ALA A 444 26.81 16.93 15.90
N THR A 445 25.75 16.35 15.33
CA THR A 445 25.78 14.94 14.88
C THR A 445 25.51 14.87 13.38
N PRO A 446 26.28 14.06 12.62
CA PRO A 446 26.07 13.94 11.19
C PRO A 446 24.70 13.30 10.92
N GLY A 447 23.78 14.11 10.41
CA GLY A 447 22.37 13.78 10.20
C GLY A 447 21.48 14.73 11.00
N GLU A 448 21.28 15.95 10.49
CA GLU A 448 20.36 16.93 11.08
C GLU A 448 19.00 16.28 11.38
N PRO A 449 18.41 16.51 12.58
CA PRO A 449 17.00 16.19 12.78
C PRO A 449 16.19 17.01 11.80
N ASP A 450 15.26 16.35 11.10
CA ASP A 450 14.34 16.98 10.16
C ASP A 450 13.79 18.29 10.78
N PRO A 451 13.91 19.45 10.12
CA PRO A 451 13.42 20.73 10.66
C PRO A 451 11.97 20.64 11.13
N GLU A 452 11.15 19.82 10.47
CA GLU A 452 9.78 19.58 10.86
C GLU A 452 9.64 18.77 12.16
N LEU A 453 10.52 17.79 12.38
CA LEU A 453 10.60 17.05 13.65
C LEU A 453 11.02 17.98 14.79
N ARG A 454 12.01 18.85 14.57
CA ARG A 454 12.46 19.82 15.58
C ARG A 454 11.35 20.78 15.99
N VAL A 455 10.61 21.34 15.02
CA VAL A 455 9.41 22.16 15.30
C VAL A 455 8.36 21.36 16.07
N THR A 456 8.07 20.13 15.64
CA THR A 456 7.05 19.29 16.29
C THR A 456 7.46 18.93 17.72
N ALA A 457 8.75 18.68 17.99
CA ALA A 457 9.26 18.41 19.33
C ALA A 457 9.14 19.63 20.26
N LEU A 458 9.38 20.85 19.75
CA LEU A 458 9.12 22.08 20.50
C LEU A 458 7.62 22.27 20.79
N GLN A 459 6.76 21.98 19.80
CA GLN A 459 5.31 22.00 19.99
C GLN A 459 4.83 20.95 20.99
N LEU A 460 5.53 19.83 21.11
CA LEU A 460 5.26 18.80 22.13
C LEU A 460 5.64 19.29 23.53
N LEU A 461 6.77 19.97 23.69
CA LEU A 461 7.18 20.50 24.99
C LEU A 461 6.15 21.49 25.57
N GLN A 462 5.49 22.29 24.73
CA GLN A 462 4.51 23.29 25.19
C GLN A 462 3.39 22.71 26.09
N PRO A 463 2.57 21.74 25.65
CA PRO A 463 1.56 21.13 26.50
C PRO A 463 2.15 20.31 27.66
N LEU A 464 3.37 19.76 27.53
CA LEU A 464 4.01 19.04 28.64
C LEU A 464 4.36 19.98 29.80
N LEU A 465 4.98 21.13 29.50
CA LEU A 465 5.39 22.14 30.49
C LEU A 465 4.21 22.96 31.02
N ALA A 466 3.17 23.13 30.22
CA ALA A 466 1.95 23.81 30.63
C ALA A 466 1.12 22.98 31.62
N ASN A 467 1.04 21.66 31.40
CA ASN A 467 0.14 20.77 32.13
C ASN A 467 0.80 19.97 33.26
N SER A 468 2.12 20.06 33.46
CA SER A 468 2.83 19.38 34.56
C SER A 468 3.88 20.29 35.21
N PRO A 469 3.75 20.61 36.52
CA PRO A 469 4.76 21.36 37.25
C PRO A 469 6.06 20.56 37.41
N GLU A 470 6.00 19.23 37.46
CA GLU A 470 7.18 18.37 37.51
C GLU A 470 7.99 18.47 36.21
N ALA A 471 7.33 18.44 35.06
CA ALA A 471 7.97 18.63 33.76
C ALA A 471 8.64 19.99 33.64
N ARG A 472 8.01 21.03 34.20
CA ARG A 472 8.54 22.39 34.25
C ARG A 472 9.82 22.46 35.09
N ALA A 473 9.76 21.96 36.32
CA ALA A 473 10.91 21.93 37.21
C ALA A 473 12.07 21.13 36.59
N TRP A 474 11.76 20.00 35.96
CA TRP A 474 12.75 19.22 35.20
C TRP A 474 13.40 20.05 34.10
N PHE A 475 12.61 20.75 33.27
CA PHE A 475 13.12 21.54 32.15
C PHE A 475 13.99 22.72 32.59
N GLU A 476 13.62 23.39 33.70
CA GLU A 476 14.44 24.45 34.31
C GLU A 476 15.76 23.91 34.83
N ASN A 477 15.75 22.76 35.53
CA ASN A 477 16.95 22.13 36.07
C ASN A 477 17.93 21.67 34.98
N GLU A 478 17.43 21.25 33.82
CA GLU A 478 18.25 20.88 32.66
C GLU A 478 18.74 22.09 31.86
N GLY A 479 18.49 23.32 32.32
CA GLY A 479 18.91 24.55 31.65
C GLY A 479 18.15 24.85 30.36
N GLY A 480 16.93 24.31 30.21
CA GLY A 480 16.08 24.48 29.04
C GLY A 480 15.84 25.95 28.61
N PRO A 481 15.54 26.89 29.54
CA PRO A 481 15.39 28.31 29.20
C PRO A 481 16.65 28.92 28.55
N ALA A 482 17.84 28.64 29.11
CA ALA A 482 19.10 29.13 28.55
C ALA A 482 19.39 28.52 27.17
N GLN A 483 19.02 27.25 26.96
CA GLN A 483 19.13 26.60 25.65
C GLN A 483 18.17 27.21 24.61
N LEU A 484 16.94 27.56 25.00
CA LEU A 484 15.98 28.26 24.14
C LEU A 484 16.47 29.67 23.77
N GLU A 485 17.03 30.41 24.72
CA GLU A 485 17.64 31.73 24.46
C GLU A 485 18.83 31.61 23.51
N SER A 486 19.73 30.64 23.74
CA SER A 486 20.84 30.35 22.84
C SER A 486 20.38 30.04 21.42
N LEU A 487 19.31 29.24 21.28
CA LEU A 487 18.68 28.91 20.00
C LEU A 487 18.09 30.15 19.29
N LEU A 488 17.55 31.12 20.04
CA LEU A 488 17.05 32.38 19.47
C LEU A 488 18.18 33.34 19.06
N LEU A 489 19.34 33.25 19.71
CA LEU A 489 20.53 34.07 19.41
C LEU A 489 21.33 33.57 18.19
N GLN A 490 21.07 32.35 17.70
CA GLN A 490 21.70 31.81 16.50
C GLN A 490 21.31 32.62 15.25
N SER A 491 22.32 33.22 14.62
CA SER A 491 22.19 34.21 13.54
C SER A 491 21.85 33.61 12.16
N SER A 492 22.14 32.32 11.93
CA SER A 492 21.83 31.60 10.68
C SER A 492 21.49 30.13 10.96
N GLY A 493 20.80 29.45 10.04
CA GLY A 493 20.54 28.00 10.09
C GLY A 493 19.25 27.55 10.80
N VAL A 494 18.63 28.40 11.64
CA VAL A 494 17.41 28.04 12.39
C VAL A 494 16.13 28.45 11.66
N ASP A 495 15.21 27.50 11.48
CA ASP A 495 13.87 27.71 10.91
C ASP A 495 13.07 28.75 11.73
N GLU A 496 12.43 29.74 11.09
CA GLU A 496 11.69 30.77 11.81
C GLU A 496 10.50 30.20 12.62
N ARG A 497 9.95 29.06 12.21
CA ARG A 497 8.93 28.35 13.00
C ARG A 497 9.49 27.84 14.32
N VAL A 498 10.73 27.35 14.31
CA VAL A 498 11.45 26.95 15.54
C VAL A 498 11.61 28.16 16.47
N ARG A 499 12.03 29.31 15.93
CA ARG A 499 12.14 30.55 16.73
C ARG A 499 10.79 30.99 17.28
N GLN A 500 9.73 30.91 16.50
CA GLN A 500 8.41 31.32 16.94
C GLN A 500 7.91 30.45 18.11
N VAL A 501 8.04 29.13 18.02
CA VAL A 501 7.63 28.22 19.12
C VAL A 501 8.54 28.41 20.34
N ALA A 502 9.85 28.60 20.14
CA ALA A 502 10.79 28.88 21.24
C ALA A 502 10.46 30.17 21.99
N ARG A 503 10.09 31.26 21.27
CA ARG A 503 9.60 32.50 21.90
C ARG A 503 8.35 32.25 22.74
N VAL A 504 7.40 31.46 22.24
CA VAL A 504 6.17 31.13 22.99
C VAL A 504 6.50 30.33 24.25
N LEU A 505 7.45 29.39 24.20
CA LEU A 505 7.88 28.64 25.39
C LEU A 505 8.55 29.52 26.45
N LEU A 506 9.29 30.57 26.04
CA LEU A 506 9.90 31.55 26.95
C LEU A 506 8.90 32.61 27.45
N GLN A 507 7.90 32.97 26.64
CA GLN A 507 6.91 34.01 26.94
C GLN A 507 5.67 33.50 27.66
N ALA A 508 5.34 32.21 27.53
CA ALA A 508 4.33 31.60 28.37
C ALA A 508 4.76 31.88 29.82
N PRO A 509 3.96 32.60 30.63
CA PRO A 509 4.27 32.69 32.04
C PRO A 509 4.44 31.25 32.52
N LEU A 510 5.48 30.94 33.29
CA LEU A 510 5.53 29.75 34.12
C LEU A 510 4.50 30.02 35.22
N PRO A 511 3.18 29.77 35.07
CA PRO A 511 2.25 30.38 35.98
C PRO A 511 2.18 29.47 37.20
N ALA A 512 2.47 30.04 38.35
CA ALA A 512 1.67 29.72 39.51
C ALA A 512 0.21 30.04 39.14
N GLU A 513 -0.67 29.05 39.33
CA GLU A 513 -2.12 29.18 39.33
C GLU A 513 -2.81 29.49 37.97
N GLY A 514 -3.38 28.41 37.41
CA GLY A 514 -4.77 28.34 36.95
C GLY A 514 -5.19 29.15 35.71
N TRP A 515 -5.46 28.46 34.60
CA TRP A 515 -6.52 28.85 33.66
C TRP A 515 -7.19 27.62 33.02
N LEU A 516 -8.41 27.32 33.46
CA LEU A 516 -9.51 26.93 32.58
C LEU A 516 -9.95 28.21 31.84
N VAL A 517 -10.26 28.13 30.54
CA VAL A 517 -11.41 28.80 29.90
C VAL A 517 -11.48 28.44 28.40
N THR A 518 -12.64 27.87 28.05
CA THR A 518 -13.35 27.65 26.77
C THR A 518 -12.68 26.91 25.62
#